data_AF-A0A8S1RBH7-F1
#
_entry.id   AF-A0A8S1RBH7-F1
#
_cell.length_a   1.000
_cell.length_b   1.000
_cell.length_c   1.000
_cell.angle_alpha   90.00
_cell.angle_beta   90.00
_cell.angle_gamma   90.00
#
_symmetry.space_group_name_H-M   'P 1'
#
loop_
_entity.id
_entity.type
_entity.pdbx_description
1 polymer ?
#
loop_
_entity_poly.entity_id
_entity_poly.type
_entity_poly.pdbx_seq_one_letter_code
_entity_poly.pdbx_strand_id
1 'polypeptide(L)'
;MNTLIKSIVGKFSTVALHASFPFVGYKYDDIDASRSYRLRSLLSEIWDNRIDEGFHMAYEQFIQALSEKDFQFISTIANGNLERSLEKYNFQLLNLKNGTKDIIYSDLTLSIGDRSQQCVKISLFDCINLDVYGNENERSEIENITFRVECYILSQLMLYPTPDAHLESIYHRVMFELKLTQAAKSNPDLIKVMLLNSKKRIKYLRNHFIGKQYEWRIMEIDNLNL
;
A
#
# COMPACT_ATOMS: atom_id res chain seq x y z
N MET A 1 41.65 -38.98 28.55
CA MET A 1 41.28 -38.39 27.24
C MET A 1 39.77 -38.53 27.09
N ASN A 2 39.03 -37.44 27.33
CA ASN A 2 37.64 -37.27 26.91
C ASN A 2 37.30 -35.80 27.14
N THR A 3 37.68 -34.98 26.17
CA THR A 3 37.37 -33.55 26.11
C THR A 3 36.61 -33.37 24.82
N LEU A 4 35.33 -32.96 24.89
CA LEU A 4 34.57 -32.16 23.90
C LEU A 4 33.07 -32.20 24.31
N ILE A 5 32.64 -31.29 25.19
CA ILE A 5 31.89 -30.04 24.85
C ILE A 5 30.46 -30.39 24.36
N LYS A 6 29.46 -30.53 25.25
CA LYS A 6 28.48 -29.48 25.61
C LYS A 6 28.55 -28.24 24.72
N SER A 7 27.83 -28.23 23.59
CA SER A 7 27.29 -27.06 22.90
C SER A 7 26.91 -27.47 21.48
N ILE A 8 25.62 -27.68 21.23
CA ILE A 8 24.86 -27.23 20.04
C ILE A 8 23.39 -27.45 20.45
N VAL A 9 22.92 -26.59 21.34
CA VAL A 9 21.55 -26.07 21.26
C VAL A 9 21.64 -24.96 20.19
N GLY A 10 21.93 -25.37 18.97
CA GLY A 10 22.05 -24.48 17.83
C GLY A 10 20.74 -24.56 17.10
N LYS A 11 19.99 -23.46 17.15
CA LYS A 11 19.01 -23.02 16.17
C LYS A 11 18.79 -24.06 15.07
N PHE A 12 17.74 -24.87 15.20
CA PHE A 12 17.09 -25.39 14.00
C PHE A 12 16.54 -24.15 13.29
N SER A 13 17.40 -23.53 12.47
CA SER A 13 16.97 -22.76 11.32
C SER A 13 16.17 -23.73 10.48
N THR A 14 14.86 -23.76 10.72
CA THR A 14 13.89 -24.15 9.71
C THR A 14 14.13 -23.22 8.53
N VAL A 15 15.05 -23.64 7.66
CA VAL A 15 15.06 -23.26 6.25
C VAL A 15 13.77 -23.86 5.72
N ALA A 16 12.66 -23.17 5.97
CA ALA A 16 11.40 -23.44 5.33
C ALA A 16 11.67 -23.21 3.85
N LEU A 17 11.60 -24.29 3.08
CA LEU A 17 11.58 -24.24 1.63
C LEU A 17 10.63 -23.11 1.22
N HIS A 18 11.20 -22.02 0.70
CA HIS A 18 10.45 -20.99 0.01
C HIS A 18 10.01 -21.61 -1.32
N ALA A 19 8.96 -22.42 -1.29
CA ALA A 19 8.04 -22.42 -2.42
C ALA A 19 7.59 -20.96 -2.54
N SER A 20 7.92 -20.32 -3.64
CA SER A 20 7.66 -18.91 -3.93
C SER A 20 6.16 -18.67 -3.94
N PHE A 21 5.58 -18.49 -2.75
CA PHE A 21 4.21 -18.03 -2.60
C PHE A 21 4.19 -16.55 -3.01
N PRO A 22 3.19 -16.13 -3.79
CA PRO A 22 3.12 -14.75 -4.25
C PRO A 22 2.98 -13.78 -3.06
N PHE A 23 2.31 -14.19 -1.99
CA PHE A 23 2.15 -13.38 -0.78
C PHE A 23 3.19 -13.76 0.27
N VAL A 24 4.02 -12.78 0.66
CA VAL A 24 5.09 -12.96 1.65
C VAL A 24 4.53 -12.84 3.06
N GLY A 25 3.62 -11.88 3.29
CA GLY A 25 3.08 -11.61 4.61
C GLY A 25 4.08 -10.97 5.59
N TYR A 26 3.57 -10.16 6.52
CA TYR A 26 4.37 -9.44 7.51
C TYR A 26 3.81 -9.60 8.92
N LYS A 27 4.71 -9.64 9.92
CA LYS A 27 4.33 -9.64 11.35
C LYS A 27 4.20 -8.21 11.86
N TYR A 28 3.35 -8.02 12.87
CA TYR A 28 3.11 -6.70 13.47
C TYR A 28 4.40 -6.05 14.02
N ASP A 29 5.27 -6.86 14.64
CA ASP A 29 6.51 -6.38 15.28
C ASP A 29 7.52 -5.78 14.29
N ASP A 30 7.35 -6.04 12.99
CA ASP A 30 8.19 -5.50 11.92
C ASP A 30 7.73 -4.10 11.43
N ILE A 31 6.66 -3.55 12.02
CA ILE A 31 5.99 -2.33 11.54
C ILE A 31 6.19 -1.13 12.49
N ASP A 32 6.55 0.04 11.95
CA ASP A 32 6.73 1.28 12.73
C ASP A 32 5.38 1.89 13.17
N ALA A 33 4.96 1.55 14.39
CA ALA A 33 3.70 2.03 14.98
C ALA A 33 3.65 3.55 15.19
N SER A 34 4.78 4.22 15.46
CA SER A 34 4.82 5.67 15.69
C SER A 34 4.57 6.47 14.41
N ARG A 35 5.18 6.03 13.32
CA ARG A 35 4.93 6.59 11.98
C ARG A 35 3.49 6.34 11.54
N SER A 36 2.99 5.12 11.75
CA SER A 36 1.62 4.75 11.40
C SER A 36 0.57 5.62 12.08
N TYR A 37 0.69 5.87 13.39
CA TYR A 37 -0.26 6.72 14.12
C TYR A 37 -0.37 8.12 13.51
N ARG A 38 0.78 8.74 13.19
CA ARG A 38 0.83 10.08 12.59
C ARG A 38 0.24 10.10 11.18
N LEU A 39 0.55 9.09 10.36
CA LEU A 39 -0.04 8.93 9.03
C LEU A 39 -1.55 8.73 9.09
N ARG A 40 -2.03 7.85 9.97
CA ARG A 40 -3.47 7.62 10.18
C ARG A 40 -4.18 8.91 10.58
N SER A 41 -3.64 9.66 11.55
CA SER A 41 -4.21 10.95 11.96
C SER A 41 -4.33 11.92 10.78
N LEU A 42 -3.28 12.04 9.95
CA LEU A 42 -3.29 12.91 8.77
C LEU A 42 -4.32 12.45 7.73
N LEU A 43 -4.40 11.15 7.44
CA LEU A 43 -5.33 10.60 6.46
C LEU A 43 -6.78 10.75 6.93
N SER A 44 -7.07 10.47 8.21
CA SER A 44 -8.38 10.70 8.80
C SER A 44 -8.74 12.19 8.83
N GLU A 45 -7.77 13.09 9.00
CA GLU A 45 -8.03 14.51 8.87
C GLU A 45 -8.45 14.92 7.44
N ILE A 46 -7.99 14.24 6.40
CA ILE A 46 -8.31 14.59 5.00
C ILE A 46 -9.56 13.84 4.49
N TRP A 47 -9.70 12.55 4.80
CA TRP A 47 -10.74 11.65 4.25
C TRP A 47 -11.72 11.10 5.30
N ASP A 48 -11.55 11.45 6.58
CA ASP A 48 -12.25 10.83 7.72
C ASP A 48 -11.96 9.32 7.82
N ASN A 49 -12.74 8.57 8.59
CA ASN A 49 -12.58 7.13 8.76
C ASN A 49 -12.90 6.31 7.49
N ARG A 50 -13.38 6.96 6.43
CA ARG A 50 -13.75 6.31 5.17
C ARG A 50 -12.55 5.70 4.44
N ILE A 51 -11.34 6.19 4.71
CA ILE A 51 -10.15 5.67 4.05
C ILE A 51 -9.76 4.29 4.60
N ASP A 52 -9.85 4.08 5.92
CA ASP A 52 -9.61 2.78 6.55
C ASP A 52 -10.61 1.75 6.03
N GLU A 53 -11.91 2.08 6.09
CA GLU A 53 -13.00 1.21 5.61
C GLU A 53 -12.88 0.95 4.10
N GLY A 54 -12.62 1.99 3.31
CA GLY A 54 -12.48 1.89 1.86
C GLY A 54 -11.30 1.02 1.44
N PHE A 55 -10.15 1.14 2.10
CA PHE A 55 -8.98 0.32 1.79
C PHE A 55 -9.16 -1.13 2.20
N HIS A 56 -9.77 -1.40 3.36
CA HIS A 56 -10.15 -2.76 3.76
C HIS A 56 -11.11 -3.39 2.75
N MET A 57 -12.18 -2.67 2.37
CA MET A 57 -13.16 -3.17 1.40
C MET A 57 -12.53 -3.43 0.04
N ALA A 58 -11.71 -2.51 -0.48
CA ALA A 58 -11.03 -2.68 -1.76
C ALA A 58 -10.09 -3.90 -1.74
N TYR A 59 -9.32 -4.07 -0.67
CA TYR A 59 -8.46 -5.23 -0.50
C TYR A 59 -9.25 -6.55 -0.43
N GLU A 60 -10.31 -6.61 0.38
CA GLU A 60 -11.17 -7.80 0.53
C GLU A 60 -11.87 -8.19 -0.76
N GLN A 61 -12.42 -7.22 -1.48
CA GLN A 61 -13.04 -7.44 -2.79
C GLN A 61 -12.01 -7.90 -3.83
N PHE A 62 -10.80 -7.34 -3.80
CA PHE A 62 -9.71 -7.75 -4.68
C PHE A 62 -9.33 -9.22 -4.46
N ILE A 63 -9.09 -9.64 -3.22
CA ILE A 63 -8.72 -11.03 -2.94
C ILE A 63 -9.86 -12.01 -3.19
N GLN A 64 -11.10 -11.60 -2.96
CA GLN A 64 -12.26 -12.41 -3.34
C GLN A 64 -12.33 -12.59 -4.87
N ALA A 65 -12.22 -11.50 -5.63
CA ALA A 65 -12.22 -11.54 -7.09
C ALA A 65 -11.08 -12.39 -7.66
N LEU A 66 -9.90 -12.39 -7.04
CA LEU A 66 -8.80 -13.29 -7.40
C LEU A 66 -9.16 -14.77 -7.23
N SER A 67 -9.85 -15.12 -6.14
CA SER A 67 -10.28 -16.50 -5.91
C SER A 67 -11.37 -16.96 -6.89
N GLU A 68 -12.20 -16.02 -7.34
CA GLU A 68 -13.30 -16.25 -8.29
C GLU A 68 -12.85 -16.10 -9.76
N LYS A 69 -11.60 -15.65 -10.00
CA LYS A 69 -11.04 -15.33 -11.31
C LYS A 69 -11.81 -14.24 -12.06
N ASP A 70 -12.37 -13.27 -11.34
CA ASP A 70 -13.05 -12.11 -11.90
C ASP A 70 -12.05 -11.01 -12.31
N PHE A 71 -11.30 -11.27 -13.38
CA PHE A 71 -10.32 -10.31 -13.92
C PHE A 71 -10.97 -9.04 -14.47
N GLN A 72 -12.22 -9.13 -14.91
CA GLN A 72 -12.97 -7.96 -15.34
C GLN A 72 -13.13 -6.97 -14.17
N PHE A 73 -13.54 -7.43 -12.99
CA PHE A 73 -13.59 -6.60 -11.80
C PHE A 73 -12.20 -6.14 -11.35
N ILE A 74 -11.20 -7.03 -11.33
CA ILE A 74 -9.82 -6.69 -10.92
C ILE A 74 -9.27 -5.51 -11.73
N SER A 75 -9.49 -5.49 -13.04
CA SER A 75 -9.03 -4.41 -13.93
C SER A 75 -9.61 -3.02 -13.59
N THR A 76 -10.73 -2.97 -12.86
CA THR A 76 -11.36 -1.72 -12.41
C THR A 76 -10.68 -1.14 -11.17
N ILE A 77 -10.17 -2.00 -10.27
CA ILE A 77 -9.62 -1.60 -8.97
C ILE A 77 -8.10 -1.70 -8.87
N ALA A 78 -7.44 -2.45 -9.75
CA ALA A 78 -6.00 -2.67 -9.75
C ALA A 78 -5.31 -2.08 -10.98
N ASN A 79 -3.97 -2.00 -10.96
CA ASN A 79 -3.20 -1.74 -12.17
C ASN A 79 -3.04 -3.03 -13.01
N GLY A 80 -2.82 -2.86 -14.32
CA GLY A 80 -2.70 -4.00 -15.24
C GLY A 80 -1.41 -4.82 -15.10
N ASN A 81 -0.41 -4.34 -14.34
CA ASN A 81 0.82 -5.11 -14.07
C ASN A 81 0.60 -6.12 -12.95
N LEU A 82 -0.08 -5.69 -11.88
CA LEU A 82 -0.49 -6.55 -10.77
C LEU A 82 -1.43 -7.65 -11.26
N GLU A 83 -2.42 -7.30 -12.08
CA GLU A 83 -3.35 -8.26 -12.70
C GLU A 83 -2.59 -9.37 -13.45
N ARG A 84 -1.75 -8.99 -14.42
CA ARG A 84 -0.92 -9.94 -15.20
C ARG A 84 0.02 -10.78 -14.33
N SER A 85 0.57 -10.19 -13.27
CA SER A 85 1.42 -10.91 -12.33
C SER A 85 0.65 -12.02 -11.58
N LEU A 86 -0.65 -11.84 -11.38
CA LEU A 86 -1.50 -12.70 -10.57
C LEU A 86 -2.30 -13.74 -11.36
N GLU A 87 -2.58 -13.49 -12.64
CA GLU A 87 -3.34 -14.39 -13.54
C GLU A 87 -2.83 -15.84 -13.55
N LYS A 88 -1.53 -16.03 -13.38
CA LYS A 88 -0.88 -17.35 -13.42
C LYS A 88 -1.08 -18.21 -12.17
N TYR A 89 -1.63 -17.64 -11.10
CA TYR A 89 -1.82 -18.35 -9.83
C TYR A 89 -3.26 -18.80 -9.66
N ASN A 90 -3.44 -19.90 -8.93
CA ASN A 90 -4.75 -20.41 -8.55
C ASN A 90 -4.91 -20.24 -7.04
N PHE A 91 -5.74 -19.29 -6.62
CA PHE A 91 -5.93 -18.96 -5.22
C PHE A 91 -7.19 -19.62 -4.66
N GLN A 92 -7.13 -20.07 -3.41
CA GLN A 92 -8.32 -20.41 -2.64
C GLN A 92 -8.56 -19.35 -1.58
N LEU A 93 -9.81 -18.92 -1.43
CA LEU A 93 -10.20 -17.97 -0.41
C LEU A 93 -10.49 -18.70 0.90
N LEU A 94 -9.86 -18.27 1.98
CA LEU A 94 -10.17 -18.73 3.32
C LEU A 94 -10.84 -17.60 4.10
N ASN A 95 -12.00 -17.89 4.70
CA ASN A 95 -12.72 -16.96 5.57
C ASN A 95 -12.50 -17.33 7.04
N LEU A 96 -11.79 -16.46 7.75
CA LEU A 96 -11.58 -16.53 9.18
C LEU A 96 -12.82 -15.95 9.86
N LYS A 97 -13.80 -16.82 10.18
CA LYS A 97 -15.12 -16.47 10.74
C LYS A 97 -15.11 -15.55 11.98
N ASN A 98 -13.96 -15.30 12.61
CA ASN A 98 -13.75 -14.37 13.73
C ASN A 98 -12.44 -13.56 13.60
N GLY A 99 -11.93 -13.33 12.39
CA GLY A 99 -10.65 -12.62 12.20
C GLY A 99 -10.73 -11.15 12.63
N THR A 100 -9.63 -10.62 13.15
CA THR A 100 -9.49 -9.18 13.41
C THR A 100 -9.21 -8.46 12.09
N LYS A 101 -9.74 -7.24 11.94
CA LYS A 101 -9.37 -6.33 10.85
C LYS A 101 -8.50 -5.22 11.43
N ASP A 102 -7.37 -4.94 10.79
CA ASP A 102 -6.52 -3.82 11.16
C ASP A 102 -5.78 -3.26 9.94
N ILE A 103 -5.46 -1.97 10.00
CA ILE A 103 -4.70 -1.27 8.97
C ILE A 103 -3.61 -0.41 9.60
N ILE A 104 -2.39 -0.57 9.10
CA ILE A 104 -1.22 0.12 9.62
C ILE A 104 -0.55 0.85 8.45
N TYR A 105 -0.50 2.17 8.50
CA TYR A 105 0.07 2.98 7.42
C TYR A 105 1.59 3.03 7.53
N SER A 106 2.29 2.68 6.46
CA SER A 106 3.76 2.70 6.42
C SER A 106 4.31 3.94 5.74
N ASP A 107 3.69 4.36 4.64
CA ASP A 107 4.19 5.48 3.87
C ASP A 107 3.09 6.29 3.16
N LEU A 108 3.41 7.55 2.93
CA LEU A 108 2.57 8.46 2.15
C LEU A 108 3.44 9.32 1.25
N THR A 109 3.26 9.16 -0.06
CA THR A 109 4.09 9.81 -1.07
C THR A 109 3.24 10.60 -2.07
N LEU A 110 3.58 11.87 -2.27
CA LEU A 110 3.11 12.67 -3.40
C LEU A 110 4.16 12.58 -4.50
N SER A 111 3.79 12.08 -5.67
CA SER A 111 4.68 12.08 -6.84
C SER A 111 4.21 13.08 -7.88
N ILE A 112 5.15 13.78 -8.51
CA ILE A 112 4.92 14.73 -9.61
C ILE A 112 5.90 14.39 -10.74
N GLY A 113 5.40 14.26 -11.97
CA GLY A 113 6.22 14.05 -13.16
C GLY A 113 6.26 12.60 -13.66
N ASP A 114 7.06 12.36 -14.71
CA ASP A 114 7.21 11.06 -15.34
C ASP A 114 8.19 10.16 -14.57
N ARG A 115 7.69 9.05 -14.04
CA ARG A 115 8.46 8.07 -13.26
C ARG A 115 9.58 7.36 -14.04
N SER A 116 9.61 7.48 -15.37
CA SER A 116 10.73 7.01 -16.18
C SER A 116 11.99 7.87 -16.02
N GLN A 117 11.84 9.09 -15.50
CA GLN A 117 12.92 10.07 -15.37
C GLN A 117 13.63 10.01 -14.01
N GLN A 118 14.69 10.81 -13.87
CA GLN A 118 15.41 10.96 -12.61
C GLN A 118 14.47 11.50 -11.52
N CYS A 119 14.57 10.92 -10.33
CA CYS A 119 13.73 11.25 -9.18
C CYS A 119 14.53 12.02 -8.12
N VAL A 120 14.01 13.18 -7.72
CA VAL A 120 14.44 13.91 -6.53
C VAL A 120 13.45 13.61 -5.41
N LYS A 121 13.94 12.94 -4.36
CA LYS A 121 13.14 12.60 -3.18
C LYS A 121 13.32 13.65 -2.10
N ILE A 122 12.22 14.19 -1.61
CA ILE A 122 12.19 15.22 -0.58
C ILE A 122 11.26 14.74 0.53
N SER A 123 11.80 14.52 1.72
CA SER A 123 10.94 14.31 2.89
C SER A 123 10.30 15.64 3.27
N LEU A 124 8.98 15.70 3.17
CA LEU A 124 8.17 16.81 3.70
C LEU A 124 7.91 16.57 5.20
N PHE A 125 7.13 17.46 5.80
CA PHE A 125 6.81 17.44 7.23
C PHE A 125 6.15 16.12 7.69
N ASP A 126 6.47 15.79 8.94
CA ASP A 126 6.00 14.70 9.81
C ASP A 126 6.09 13.26 9.28
N CYS A 127 5.57 12.93 8.09
CA CYS A 127 5.56 11.57 7.53
C CYS A 127 5.37 11.49 5.99
N ILE A 128 5.35 12.61 5.27
CA ILE A 128 5.01 12.64 3.83
C ILE A 128 6.29 12.73 3.00
N ASN A 129 6.43 11.92 1.96
CA ASN A 129 7.47 12.09 0.96
C ASN A 129 6.93 12.83 -0.27
N LEU A 130 7.78 13.62 -0.89
CA LEU A 130 7.57 14.25 -2.18
C LEU A 130 8.62 13.72 -3.16
N ASP A 131 8.14 13.06 -4.20
CA ASP A 131 8.97 12.57 -5.29
C ASP A 131 8.72 13.45 -6.52
N VAL A 132 9.75 14.19 -6.93
CA VAL A 132 9.70 15.01 -8.15
C VAL A 132 10.52 14.32 -9.21
N TYR A 133 9.85 13.90 -10.28
CA TYR A 133 10.46 13.29 -11.45
C TYR A 133 10.59 14.32 -12.55
N GLY A 134 11.80 14.51 -13.05
CA GLY A 134 12.09 15.55 -14.01
C GLY A 134 13.51 15.48 -14.54
N ASN A 135 13.74 16.19 -15.63
CA ASN A 135 15.08 16.43 -16.17
C ASN A 135 15.46 17.88 -15.86
N GLU A 136 16.71 18.15 -15.43
CA GLU A 136 17.14 19.49 -15.00
C GLU A 136 16.96 20.59 -16.06
N ASN A 137 16.84 20.20 -17.33
CA ASN A 137 16.77 21.10 -18.48
C ASN A 137 15.35 21.41 -18.98
N GLU A 138 14.32 20.73 -18.47
CA GLU A 138 12.94 20.96 -18.88
C GLU A 138 12.17 21.59 -17.72
N ARG A 139 11.55 22.75 -17.97
CA ARG A 139 10.43 23.21 -17.15
C ARG A 139 9.29 22.22 -17.38
N SER A 140 9.31 21.12 -16.65
CA SER A 140 8.26 20.11 -16.70
C SER A 140 6.95 20.79 -16.32
N GLU A 141 6.02 20.88 -17.28
CA GLU A 141 4.64 21.17 -16.96
C GLU A 141 4.16 20.17 -15.88
N ILE A 142 3.14 20.56 -15.11
CA ILE A 142 2.54 19.68 -14.12
C ILE A 142 1.90 18.50 -14.86
N GLU A 143 2.68 17.45 -15.03
CA GLU A 143 2.26 16.20 -15.63
C GLU A 143 2.36 15.10 -14.57
N ASN A 144 1.39 14.20 -14.58
CA ASN A 144 1.36 13.02 -13.71
C ASN A 144 1.54 13.31 -12.22
N ILE A 145 0.49 13.87 -11.60
CA ILE A 145 0.42 13.95 -10.13
C ILE A 145 -0.27 12.72 -9.60
N THR A 146 0.36 12.06 -8.63
CA THR A 146 -0.22 10.92 -7.95
C THR A 146 0.00 11.01 -6.45
N PHE A 147 -0.96 10.50 -5.70
CA PHE A 147 -0.88 10.36 -4.26
C PHE A 147 -0.88 8.88 -3.93
N ARG A 148 0.14 8.41 -3.22
CA ARG A 148 0.37 7.01 -2.95
C ARG A 148 0.35 6.79 -1.44
N VAL A 149 -0.42 5.79 -1.02
CA VAL A 149 -0.46 5.33 0.36
C VAL A 149 0.02 3.89 0.37
N GLU A 150 1.02 3.61 1.20
CA GLU A 150 1.43 2.25 1.50
C GLU A 150 0.94 1.89 2.91
N CYS A 151 0.37 0.71 3.04
CA CYS A 151 -0.14 0.21 4.29
C CYS A 151 -0.02 -1.31 4.39
N TYR A 152 -0.11 -1.80 5.61
CA TYR A 152 -0.21 -3.20 5.96
C TYR A 152 -1.66 -3.47 6.36
N ILE A 153 -2.32 -4.41 5.69
CA ILE A 153 -3.72 -4.75 5.92
C ILE A 153 -3.81 -6.16 6.50
N LEU A 154 -4.47 -6.28 7.64
CA LEU A 154 -4.94 -7.53 8.21
C LEU A 154 -6.43 -7.68 7.89
N SER A 155 -6.81 -8.78 7.25
CA SER A 155 -8.20 -9.06 6.89
C SER A 155 -8.69 -10.39 7.45
N GLN A 156 -10.01 -10.54 7.53
CA GLN A 156 -10.70 -11.80 7.79
C GLN A 156 -10.60 -12.77 6.60
N LEU A 157 -10.33 -12.24 5.42
CA LEU A 157 -10.14 -13.01 4.20
C LEU A 157 -8.66 -13.15 3.93
N MET A 158 -8.22 -14.37 3.62
CA MET A 158 -6.83 -14.66 3.27
C MET A 158 -6.78 -15.51 2.01
N LEU A 159 -5.84 -15.22 1.11
CA LEU A 159 -5.55 -16.08 -0.03
C LEU A 159 -4.62 -17.20 0.42
N TYR A 160 -5.13 -18.42 0.33
CA TYR A 160 -4.46 -19.61 0.82
C TYR A 160 -3.96 -20.44 -0.38
N PRO A 161 -2.64 -20.71 -0.47
CA PRO A 161 -2.12 -21.52 -1.56
C PRO A 161 -2.09 -23.03 -1.22
N THR A 162 -2.06 -23.44 0.06
CA THR A 162 -2.07 -24.87 0.47
C THR A 162 -2.55 -25.11 1.92
N PRO A 163 -3.30 -26.21 2.20
CA PRO A 163 -3.90 -26.62 3.50
C PRO A 163 -3.10 -26.51 4.81
N ASP A 164 -1.76 -26.49 4.75
CA ASP A 164 -0.88 -26.81 5.89
C ASP A 164 -0.12 -25.60 6.48
N ALA A 165 -0.39 -24.37 6.03
CA ALA A 165 0.29 -23.17 6.54
C ALA A 165 -0.29 -22.72 7.89
N HIS A 166 0.60 -22.45 8.87
CA HIS A 166 0.23 -21.94 10.19
C HIS A 166 -0.49 -20.57 10.09
N LEU A 167 -1.65 -20.48 10.76
CA LEU A 167 -2.51 -19.30 10.85
C LEU A 167 -1.94 -18.27 11.84
N GLU A 168 -0.79 -17.67 11.53
CA GLU A 168 -0.40 -16.43 12.21
C GLU A 168 -1.18 -15.26 11.57
N SER A 169 -1.51 -14.23 12.34
CA SER A 169 -2.12 -13.00 11.82
C SER A 169 -1.13 -12.29 10.92
N ILE A 170 -1.22 -12.56 9.62
CA ILE A 170 -0.32 -12.07 8.60
C ILE A 170 -0.91 -10.79 8.01
N TYR A 171 -0.17 -9.69 8.13
CA TYR A 171 -0.47 -8.46 7.41
C TYR A 171 0.03 -8.58 5.97
N HIS A 172 -0.74 -8.07 5.01
CA HIS A 172 -0.32 -7.91 3.62
C HIS A 172 0.08 -6.46 3.36
N ARG A 173 1.25 -6.24 2.77
CA ARG A 173 1.67 -4.91 2.31
C ARG A 173 0.87 -4.58 1.06
N VAL A 174 0.16 -3.47 1.05
CA VAL A 174 -0.68 -3.01 -0.06
C VAL A 174 -0.35 -1.55 -0.36
N MET A 175 -0.18 -1.25 -1.65
CA MET A 175 0.03 0.10 -2.14
C MET A 175 -1.18 0.59 -2.91
N PHE A 176 -1.79 1.67 -2.44
CA PHE A 176 -2.88 2.36 -3.12
C PHE A 176 -2.35 3.63 -3.80
N GLU A 177 -2.87 3.93 -4.99
CA GLU A 177 -2.54 5.15 -5.72
C GLU A 177 -3.80 5.86 -6.19
N LEU A 178 -3.79 7.17 -6.01
CA LEU A 178 -4.80 8.09 -6.51
C LEU A 178 -4.16 9.03 -7.53
N LYS A 179 -4.69 9.06 -8.75
CA LYS A 179 -4.25 10.00 -9.80
C LYS A 179 -4.94 11.35 -9.64
N LEU A 180 -4.15 12.41 -9.56
CA LEU A 180 -4.59 13.78 -9.32
C LEU A 180 -4.28 14.75 -10.47
N THR A 181 -3.69 14.28 -11.57
CA THR A 181 -3.24 15.12 -12.68
C THR A 181 -4.31 16.08 -13.19
N GLN A 182 -5.52 15.59 -13.47
CA GLN A 182 -6.61 16.45 -13.95
C GLN A 182 -7.05 17.47 -12.89
N ALA A 183 -7.15 17.04 -11.63
CA ALA A 183 -7.50 17.92 -10.53
C ALA A 183 -6.47 19.05 -10.34
N ALA A 184 -5.19 18.72 -10.44
CA ALA A 184 -4.11 19.69 -10.33
C ALA A 184 -4.02 20.64 -11.53
N LYS A 185 -4.30 20.15 -12.75
CA LYS A 185 -4.43 21.01 -13.94
C LYS A 185 -5.59 22.00 -13.79
N SER A 186 -6.72 21.56 -13.23
CA SER A 186 -7.87 22.44 -12.96
C SER A 186 -7.67 23.38 -11.77
N ASN A 187 -6.70 23.09 -10.90
CA ASN A 187 -6.46 23.84 -9.68
C ASN A 187 -4.94 23.84 -9.34
N PRO A 188 -4.17 24.77 -9.93
CA PRO A 188 -2.71 24.84 -9.76
C PRO A 188 -2.27 25.08 -8.30
N ASP A 189 -3.14 25.64 -7.47
CA ASP A 189 -2.85 25.86 -6.05
C ASP A 189 -2.95 24.58 -5.22
N LEU A 190 -3.51 23.48 -5.76
CA LEU A 190 -3.53 22.17 -5.10
C LEU A 190 -2.11 21.73 -4.69
N ILE A 191 -1.14 21.84 -5.59
CA ILE A 191 0.26 21.46 -5.29
C ILE A 191 0.82 22.38 -4.21
N LYS A 192 0.67 23.70 -4.38
CA LYS A 192 1.19 24.67 -3.42
C LYS A 192 0.64 24.41 -2.03
N VAL A 193 -0.66 24.16 -1.92
CA VAL A 193 -1.31 23.88 -0.63
C VAL A 193 -0.84 22.55 -0.03
N MET A 194 -0.59 21.51 -0.84
CA MET A 194 0.00 20.26 -0.36
C MET A 194 1.40 20.45 0.24
N LEU A 195 2.15 21.46 -0.21
CA LEU A 195 3.48 21.80 0.29
C LEU A 195 3.47 22.75 1.51
N LEU A 196 2.34 23.33 1.89
CA LEU A 196 2.25 24.26 3.02
C LEU A 196 2.10 23.53 4.35
N ASN A 197 2.83 23.96 5.38
CA ASN A 197 2.61 23.50 6.75
C ASN A 197 1.59 24.41 7.47
N SER A 198 0.28 24.16 7.34
CA SER A 198 -0.74 24.96 8.04
C SER A 198 -2.09 24.25 8.24
N LYS A 199 -2.85 24.63 9.28
CA LYS A 199 -4.25 24.19 9.46
C LYS A 199 -5.17 24.53 8.27
N LYS A 200 -4.83 25.57 7.50
CA LYS A 200 -5.55 25.94 6.28
C LYS A 200 -5.40 24.86 5.18
N ARG A 201 -4.30 24.10 5.17
CA ARG A 201 -4.06 22.96 4.27
C ARG A 201 -5.14 21.91 4.43
N ILE A 202 -5.35 21.41 5.66
CA ILE A 202 -6.28 20.31 5.92
C ILE A 202 -7.69 20.68 5.49
N LYS A 203 -8.15 21.90 5.85
CA LYS A 203 -9.45 22.41 5.41
C LYS A 203 -9.57 22.44 3.88
N TYR A 204 -8.52 22.89 3.19
CA TYR A 204 -8.50 22.92 1.74
C TYR A 204 -8.53 21.52 1.11
N LEU A 205 -7.69 20.60 1.58
CA LEU A 205 -7.62 19.23 1.08
C LEU A 205 -8.93 18.49 1.32
N ARG A 206 -9.53 18.60 2.52
CA ARG A 206 -10.87 18.06 2.82
C ARG A 206 -11.90 18.56 1.81
N ASN A 207 -11.98 19.88 1.60
CA ASN A 207 -12.93 20.47 0.66
C ASN A 207 -12.67 20.05 -0.80
N HIS A 208 -11.41 19.73 -1.14
CA HIS A 208 -11.05 19.32 -2.48
C HIS A 208 -11.36 17.84 -2.74
N PHE A 209 -11.10 16.96 -1.77
CA PHE A 209 -11.21 15.51 -1.93
C PHE A 209 -12.58 14.95 -1.53
N ILE A 210 -13.20 15.47 -0.48
CA ILE A 210 -14.48 14.95 0.02
C ILE A 210 -15.60 15.30 -0.97
N GLY A 211 -16.35 14.29 -1.41
CA GLY A 211 -17.51 14.45 -2.30
C GLY A 211 -17.17 14.48 -3.79
N LYS A 212 -15.88 14.36 -4.15
CA LYS A 212 -15.46 14.16 -5.54
C LYS A 212 -15.18 12.69 -5.83
N GLN A 213 -15.44 12.28 -7.07
CA GLN A 213 -15.15 10.92 -7.56
C GLN A 213 -13.65 10.81 -7.86
N TYR A 214 -12.88 10.47 -6.83
CA TYR A 214 -11.48 10.12 -6.93
C TYR A 214 -11.34 8.62 -6.74
N GLU A 215 -10.84 7.92 -7.75
CA GLU A 215 -10.69 6.47 -7.71
C GLU A 215 -9.28 6.10 -7.25
N TRP A 216 -9.23 5.42 -6.11
CA TRP A 216 -8.03 4.75 -5.65
C TRP A 216 -7.86 3.44 -6.39
N ARG A 217 -6.62 3.11 -6.74
CA ARG A 217 -6.25 1.84 -7.35
C ARG A 217 -5.21 1.10 -6.54
N ILE A 218 -5.33 -0.21 -6.46
CA ILE A 218 -4.31 -1.10 -5.91
C ILE A 218 -3.19 -1.24 -6.95
N MET A 219 -1.99 -0.83 -6.57
CA MET A 219 -0.82 -0.85 -7.44
C MET A 219 0.07 -2.05 -7.20
N GLU A 220 0.11 -2.55 -5.95
CA GLU A 220 1.04 -3.59 -5.53
C GLU A 220 0.49 -4.27 -4.26
N ILE A 221 0.75 -5.58 -4.15
CA ILE A 221 0.52 -6.34 -2.91
C ILE A 221 1.73 -7.23 -2.66
N ASP A 222 2.31 -7.21 -1.46
CA ASP A 222 3.43 -8.07 -1.03
C ASP A 222 4.63 -8.10 -2.02
N ASN A 223 4.92 -6.97 -2.66
CA ASN A 223 5.95 -6.82 -3.70
C ASN A 223 5.63 -7.50 -5.04
N LEU A 224 4.37 -7.90 -5.25
CA LEU A 224 3.86 -8.38 -6.52
C LEU A 224 3.47 -7.19 -7.40
N ASN A 225 4.41 -6.66 -8.16
CA ASN A 225 4.16 -5.69 -9.22
C ASN A 225 5.41 -5.66 -10.11
N LEU A 226 5.70 -6.78 -10.77
CA LEU A 226 6.85 -6.95 -11.66
C LEU A 226 6.49 -6.56 -13.10
#